data_AF-A0A8J3FBL5-F1
#
_entry.id   AF-A0A8J3FBL5-F1
#
_cell.length_a   1.000
_cell.length_b   1.000
_cell.length_c   1.000
_cell.angle_alpha   90.00
_cell.angle_beta   90.00
_cell.angle_gamma   90.00
#
_symmetry.space_group_name_H-M   'P 1'
#
loop_
_entity.id
_entity.type
_entity.pdbx_description
1 polymer ?
#
loop_
_entity_poly.entity_id
_entity_poly.type
_entity_poly.pdbx_seq_one_letter_code
_entity_poly.pdbx_strand_id
1 'polypeptide(L)' 'MANEEMYCAVCETEMVFAVAAAGDECPELLCAGCGTAIMIAPVVVWGFGARRAPWTAPHQRRAAA' A
#
# COMPACT_ATOMS: atom_id res chain seq x y z
N MET A 1 -1.60 19.03 -16.72
CA MET A 1 -0.43 18.16 -16.49
C MET A 1 -0.03 18.37 -15.04
N ALA A 2 -0.17 17.37 -14.18
CA ALA A 2 0.26 17.46 -12.78
C ALA A 2 1.75 17.14 -12.71
N ASN A 3 2.49 17.93 -11.96
CA ASN A 3 3.94 17.87 -11.88
C ASN A 3 4.30 17.87 -10.39
N GLU A 4 4.84 16.76 -9.90
CA GLU A 4 5.17 16.58 -8.48
C GLU A 4 6.67 16.60 -8.29
N GLU A 5 7.11 17.32 -7.25
CA GLU A 5 8.50 17.35 -6.81
C GLU A 5 8.76 16.12 -5.93
N MET A 6 9.67 15.25 -6.37
CA MET A 6 10.04 14.03 -5.65
C MET A 6 11.55 13.85 -5.63
N TYR A 7 12.03 13.18 -4.59
CA TYR A 7 13.44 12.80 -4.51
C TYR A 7 13.77 11.72 -5.54
N CYS A 8 14.75 11.98 -6.41
CA CYS A 8 15.27 11.00 -7.34
C CYS A 8 16.49 10.30 -6.73
N ALA A 9 16.39 9.01 -6.43
CA ALA A 9 17.51 8.23 -5.90
C ALA A 9 18.71 8.11 -6.85
N VAL A 10 18.51 8.32 -8.17
CA VAL A 10 19.60 8.27 -9.17
C VAL A 10 20.34 9.60 -9.27
N CYS A 11 19.64 10.72 -9.15
CA CYS A 11 20.25 12.05 -9.13
C CYS A 11 20.66 12.50 -7.73
N GLU A 12 20.24 11.74 -6.70
CA GLU A 12 20.42 12.03 -5.28
C GLU A 12 19.90 13.42 -4.86
N THR A 13 18.90 13.94 -5.57
CA THR A 13 18.36 15.30 -5.40
C THR A 13 16.85 15.32 -5.63
N GLU A 14 16.18 16.35 -5.10
CA GLU A 14 14.79 16.65 -5.47
C GLU A 14 14.71 17.05 -6.93
N MET A 15 13.82 16.37 -7.66
CA MET A 15 13.58 16.59 -9.07
C MET A 15 12.09 16.61 -9.35
N VAL A 16 11.76 17.29 -10.44
CA VAL A 16 10.43 17.28 -11.02
C VAL A 16 10.18 15.96 -11.74
N PHE A 17 9.04 15.32 -11.45
CA PHE A 17 8.58 14.12 -12.16
C PHE A 17 7.33 14.40 -13.00
N ALA A 18 7.36 13.96 -14.25
CA ALA A 18 6.25 14.08 -15.19
C ALA A 18 5.50 12.75 -15.34
N VAL A 19 4.17 12.80 -15.45
CA VAL A 19 3.33 11.63 -15.72
C VAL A 19 3.54 11.17 -17.18
N ALA A 20 4.06 9.97 -17.36
CA ALA A 20 4.37 9.41 -18.69
C ALA A 20 3.13 8.89 -19.42
N ALA A 21 2.15 8.35 -18.69
CA ALA A 21 0.88 7.89 -19.23
C ALA A 21 -0.24 8.03 -18.20
N ALA A 22 -1.37 8.64 -18.61
CA ALA A 22 -2.59 8.66 -17.83
C ALA A 22 -3.35 7.33 -18.07
N GLY A 23 -3.00 6.29 -17.33
CA GLY A 23 -3.75 5.03 -17.27
C GLY A 23 -4.46 4.89 -15.93
N ASP A 24 -5.65 4.27 -15.92
CA ASP A 24 -6.62 4.30 -14.83
C ASP A 24 -6.17 3.71 -13.47
N GLU A 25 -5.00 3.06 -13.38
CA GLU A 25 -4.63 2.31 -12.15
C GLU A 25 -3.31 2.71 -11.50
N CYS A 26 -2.30 3.19 -12.23
CA CYS A 26 -0.98 3.59 -11.69
C CYS A 26 -0.28 4.57 -12.64
N PRO A 27 -0.13 5.86 -12.31
CA PRO A 27 0.65 6.78 -13.14
C PRO A 27 2.15 6.40 -13.08
N GLU A 28 2.74 6.16 -14.25
CA GLU A 28 4.20 6.10 -14.38
C GLU A 28 4.78 7.52 -14.34
N LEU A 29 5.78 7.74 -13.49
CA LEU A 29 6.41 9.04 -13.25
C LEU A 29 7.87 8.99 -13.70
N LEU A 30 8.26 9.93 -14.57
CA LEU A 30 9.61 10.03 -15.10
C LEU A 30 10.35 11.23 -14.52
N CYS A 31 11.56 11.01 -14.00
CA CYS A 31 12.45 12.09 -13.57
C CYS A 31 12.87 12.95 -14.78
N ALA A 32 12.62 14.26 -14.71
CA ALA A 32 12.96 15.18 -15.81
C ALA A 32 14.48 15.35 -16.05
N GLY A 33 15.33 14.95 -15.09
CA GLY A 33 16.79 15.04 -15.23
C GLY A 33 17.43 13.82 -15.88
N CYS A 34 17.21 12.64 -15.31
CA CYS A 34 17.88 11.40 -15.73
C CYS A 34 16.99 10.42 -16.49
N GLY A 35 15.69 10.67 -16.59
CA GLY A 35 14.73 9.76 -17.25
C GLY A 35 14.40 8.49 -16.47
N THR A 36 14.79 8.39 -15.19
CA THR A 36 14.42 7.25 -14.35
C THR A 36 12.90 7.19 -14.15
N ALA A 37 12.32 6.02 -14.37
CA ALA A 37 10.90 5.75 -14.14
C ALA A 37 10.64 5.23 -12.74
N ILE A 38 9.63 5.81 -12.07
CA ILE A 38 9.07 5.34 -10.81
C ILE A 38 7.57 5.07 -11.04
N MET A 39 7.07 3.96 -10.51
CA MET A 39 5.64 3.61 -10.57
C MET A 39 5.08 3.56 -9.15
N ILE A 40 4.00 4.30 -8.92
CA ILE A 40 3.30 4.33 -7.62
C ILE A 40 2.06 3.44 -7.75
N ALA A 41 2.11 2.25 -7.13
CA ALA A 41 0.98 1.34 -7.07
C ALA A 41 0.29 1.35 -5.71
N PRO A 42 -1.05 1.48 -5.65
CA PRO A 42 -1.79 1.33 -4.40
C PRO A 42 -1.73 -0.14 -3.94
N VAL A 43 -1.30 -0.36 -2.69
CA VAL A 43 -1.28 -1.69 -2.08
C VAL A 43 -2.48 -1.84 -1.14
N VAL A 44 -3.36 -2.81 -1.43
CA VAL A 44 -4.51 -3.14 -0.57
C VAL A 44 -4.15 -4.35 0.29
N VAL A 45 -4.05 -4.15 1.62
CA VAL A 45 -3.77 -5.23 2.57
C VAL A 45 -5.09 -5.71 3.19
N TRP A 46 -5.49 -6.94 2.86
CA TRP A 46 -6.66 -7.58 3.48
C TRP A 46 -6.26 -8.25 4.80
N GLY A 47 -6.65 -7.65 5.92
CA GLY A 47 -6.45 -8.23 7.25
C GLY A 47 -7.39 -9.41 7.49
N PHE A 48 -6.85 -10.63 7.55
CA PHE A 48 -7.60 -11.79 8.03
C PHE A 48 -7.87 -11.60 9.54
N GLY A 49 -9.07 -11.12 9.85
CA GLY A 49 -9.51 -10.85 11.21
C GLY A 49 -9.35 -12.07 12.11
N ALA A 50 -8.63 -11.90 13.22
CA ALA A 50 -8.70 -12.82 14.35
C ALA A 50 -10.09 -12.71 14.99
N ARG A 51 -11.07 -13.43 14.45
CA ARG A 51 -12.28 -13.78 15.20
C ARG A 51 -11.84 -14.71 16.32
N ARG A 52 -11.43 -14.13 17.45
CA ARG A 52 -11.41 -14.84 18.74
C ARG A 52 -12.87 -15.17 19.07
N ALA A 53 -13.37 -16.27 18.54
CA ALA A 53 -14.57 -16.89 19.09
C ALA A 53 -14.20 -17.26 20.54
N PRO A 54 -14.91 -16.74 21.57
CA PRO A 54 -14.76 -17.26 22.91
C PRO A 54 -15.22 -18.72 22.84
N TRP A 55 -14.27 -19.64 22.98
CA TRP A 55 -14.58 -21.05 23.19
C TRP A 55 -15.43 -21.12 24.46
N THR A 56 -16.74 -21.28 24.29
CA THR A 56 -17.67 -21.46 25.39
C THR A 56 -17.34 -22.82 26.00
N ALA A 57 -16.57 -22.79 27.09
CA ALA A 57 -16.28 -23.98 27.87
C ALA A 57 -17.61 -24.64 28.25
N PRO A 58 -17.78 -25.96 28.04
CA PRO A 58 -19.03 -26.63 28.37
C PRO A 58 -19.28 -26.51 29.87
N HIS A 59 -20.38 -25.86 30.24
CA HIS A 59 -20.87 -25.76 31.61
C HIS A 59 -20.96 -27.17 32.21
N GLN A 60 -20.02 -27.53 33.09
CA GLN A 60 -20.08 -28.77 33.85
C GLN A 60 -21.29 -28.72 34.80
N ARG A 61 -22.40 -29.36 34.40
CA ARG A 61 -23.48 -29.69 35.32
C ARG A 61 -23.01 -30.85 36.20
N ARG A 62 -22.57 -30.58 37.43
CA ARG A 62 -22.52 -31.63 38.45
C ARG A 62 -23.94 -31.81 38.98
N ALA A 63 -24.52 -32.97 38.69
CA ALA A 63 -25.74 -33.43 39.33
C ALA A 63 -25.46 -33.68 40.82
N ALA A 64 -26.40 -33.28 41.66
CA ALA A 64 -26.42 -33.59 43.08
C ALA A 64 -26.52 -35.12 43.28
N ALA A 65 -25.79 -35.62 44.28
CA ALA A 65 -26.01 -36.92 44.91
C ALA A 65 -25.85 -36.73 46.42
#